data_AF-A0A9W6Q574-F1
#
_entry.id   AF-A0A9W6Q574-F1
#
_cell.length_a   1.000
_cell.length_b   1.000
_cell.length_c   1.000
_cell.angle_alpha   90.00
_cell.angle_beta   90.00
_cell.angle_gamma   90.00
#
_symmetry.space_group_name_H-M   'P 1'
#
loop_
_entity.id
_entity.type
_entity.pdbx_description
1 polymer ?
#
loop_
_entity_poly.entity_id
_entity_poly.type
_entity_poly.pdbx_seq_one_letter_code
_entity_poly.pdbx_strand_id
1 'polypeptide(L)'
;MRTNGLTAKRAAVVLAATLAIGGGIGVTSASAASAPSCVSYYSTSSWVTNTTRATNNCSYDVRIRFDWSNHVDGPCTTIAAYGGWHSETVAITASFQGAYTC
;
A
#
# COMPACT_ATOMS: atom_id res chain seq x y z
N MET A 1 11.59 -11.87 57.16
CA MET A 1 10.99 -10.58 56.76
C MET A 1 9.90 -10.84 55.71
N ARG A 2 8.67 -10.36 55.98
CA ARG A 2 7.48 -10.18 55.10
C ARG A 2 6.94 -11.41 54.35
N THR A 3 6.02 -12.20 54.92
CA THR A 3 4.54 -12.06 55.10
C THR A 3 3.71 -12.80 54.04
N ASN A 4 3.14 -13.91 54.51
CA ASN A 4 1.87 -14.57 54.17
C ASN A 4 0.90 -13.82 53.26
N GLY A 5 0.17 -14.57 52.43
CA GLY A 5 -1.16 -14.16 52.01
C GLY A 5 -1.84 -15.04 50.97
N LEU A 6 -2.74 -15.91 51.45
CA LEU A 6 -4.10 -16.17 50.93
C LEU A 6 -4.21 -16.81 49.52
N THR A 7 -4.87 -17.96 49.25
CA THR A 7 -6.15 -18.54 49.68
C THR A 7 -6.98 -18.82 48.42
N ALA A 8 -7.40 -20.08 48.31
CA ALA A 8 -8.64 -20.60 47.73
C ALA A 8 -9.04 -20.32 46.26
N LYS A 9 -9.11 -21.45 45.53
CA LYS A 9 -10.30 -22.07 44.91
C LYS A 9 -11.27 -21.21 44.06
N ARG A 10 -11.74 -21.90 43.02
CA ARG A 10 -13.00 -21.75 42.24
C ARG A 10 -12.78 -21.06 40.89
N ALA A 11 -12.72 -21.85 39.81
CA ALA A 11 -13.86 -22.41 39.08
C ALA A 11 -14.56 -21.34 38.23
N ALA A 12 -14.50 -21.52 36.91
CA ALA A 12 -15.66 -21.45 36.02
C ALA A 12 -15.17 -21.59 34.58
N VAL A 13 -15.46 -22.75 33.99
CA VAL A 13 -15.55 -22.90 32.54
C VAL A 13 -16.68 -21.97 32.08
N VAL A 14 -16.38 -21.04 31.18
CA VAL A 14 -17.39 -20.35 30.40
C VAL A 14 -16.98 -20.51 28.93
N LEU A 15 -17.43 -21.61 28.33
CA LEU A 15 -17.62 -21.67 26.88
C LEU A 15 -18.81 -20.75 26.56
N ALA A 16 -18.52 -19.57 26.03
CA ALA A 16 -19.52 -18.77 25.34
C ALA A 16 -19.14 -18.79 23.85
N ALA A 17 -19.80 -19.68 23.11
CA ALA A 17 -19.84 -19.64 21.67
C ALA A 17 -20.77 -18.51 21.24
N THR A 18 -20.21 -17.42 20.71
CA THR A 18 -20.99 -16.36 20.06
C THR A 18 -21.02 -16.66 18.56
N LEU A 19 -22.14 -17.21 18.10
CA LEU A 19 -22.55 -17.17 16.69
C LEU A 19 -23.05 -15.75 16.34
N ALA A 20 -22.96 -15.44 15.04
CA ALA A 20 -23.44 -14.23 14.33
C ALA A 20 -22.41 -13.08 14.34
N ILE A 21 -22.06 -12.42 13.23
CA ILE A 21 -22.79 -12.12 12.00
C ILE A 21 -21.72 -12.03 10.87
N GLY A 22 -21.66 -13.01 9.97
CA GLY A 22 -20.72 -13.00 8.84
C GLY A 22 -21.28 -12.23 7.64
N GLY A 23 -21.59 -10.95 7.81
CA GLY A 23 -21.89 -10.06 6.69
C GLY A 23 -20.63 -9.89 5.85
N GLY A 24 -20.50 -10.66 4.78
CA GLY A 24 -19.42 -10.48 3.81
C GLY A 24 -19.53 -9.11 3.17
N ILE A 25 -18.76 -8.13 3.67
CA ILE A 25 -18.43 -6.94 2.90
C ILE A 25 -17.61 -7.40 1.71
N GLY A 26 -18.30 -7.65 0.59
CA GLY A 26 -17.65 -7.77 -0.71
C GLY A 26 -16.95 -6.46 -1.00
N VAL A 27 -15.67 -6.37 -0.64
CA VAL A 27 -14.78 -5.34 -1.17
C VAL A 27 -14.66 -5.63 -2.66
N THR A 28 -15.47 -4.96 -3.45
CA THR A 28 -15.29 -4.92 -4.89
C THR A 28 -13.99 -4.17 -5.14
N SER A 29 -12.95 -4.88 -5.56
CA SER A 29 -11.70 -4.28 -5.99
C SER A 29 -12.02 -3.29 -7.10
N ALA A 30 -11.91 -1.99 -6.83
CA ALA A 30 -11.96 -0.99 -7.89
C ALA A 30 -10.79 -1.29 -8.82
N SER A 31 -11.06 -1.56 -10.09
CA SER A 31 -10.04 -1.64 -11.13
C SER A 31 -9.30 -0.31 -11.13
N ALA A 32 -8.00 -0.36 -10.81
CA ALA A 32 -7.16 0.83 -10.71
C ALA A 32 -7.21 1.58 -12.05
N ALA A 33 -7.67 2.84 -12.03
CA ALA A 33 -7.71 3.65 -13.23
C ALA A 33 -6.30 4.10 -13.58
N SER A 34 -6.02 4.33 -14.87
CA SER A 34 -4.76 4.94 -15.26
C SER A 34 -4.59 6.29 -14.57
N ALA A 35 -3.37 6.61 -14.16
CA ALA A 35 -3.07 7.89 -13.54
C ALA A 35 -3.44 9.08 -14.46
N PRO A 36 -3.79 10.26 -13.89
CA PRO A 36 -4.20 11.43 -14.66
C PRO A 36 -3.13 11.87 -15.66
N SER A 37 -3.54 12.41 -16.81
CA SER A 37 -2.63 12.86 -17.87
C SER A 37 -1.71 14.02 -17.47
N CYS A 38 -2.03 14.75 -16.41
CA CYS A 38 -1.17 15.79 -15.82
C CYS A 38 -0.02 15.21 -14.98
N VAL A 39 0.03 13.89 -14.78
CA VAL A 39 1.19 13.21 -14.21
C VAL A 39 2.16 12.82 -15.33
N SER A 40 3.40 13.28 -15.22
CA SER A 40 4.46 12.98 -16.20
C SER A 40 5.45 11.97 -15.64
N TYR A 41 5.97 11.10 -16.50
CA TYR A 41 6.91 10.05 -16.12
C TYR A 41 8.26 10.24 -16.79
N TYR A 42 9.32 9.95 -16.06
CA TYR A 42 10.68 9.94 -16.56
C TYR A 42 11.41 8.73 -16.00
N SER A 43 11.93 7.88 -16.90
CA SER A 43 12.66 6.66 -16.53
C SER A 43 14.12 6.76 -16.94
N THR A 44 15.02 6.32 -16.05
CA THR A 44 16.45 6.17 -16.29
C THR A 44 16.90 4.78 -15.90
N SER A 45 17.67 4.15 -16.78
CA SER A 45 18.21 2.81 -16.60
C SER A 45 19.72 2.86 -16.40
N SER A 46 20.24 2.11 -15.43
CA SER A 46 21.65 1.78 -15.25
C SER A 46 21.88 0.29 -15.53
N TRP A 47 23.13 -0.17 -15.48
CA TRP A 47 23.45 -1.58 -15.71
C TRP A 47 22.84 -2.56 -14.69
N VAL A 48 22.40 -2.08 -13.52
CA VAL A 48 21.79 -2.89 -12.43
C VAL A 48 20.38 -2.47 -12.04
N THR A 49 19.93 -1.28 -12.41
CA THR A 49 18.68 -0.72 -11.90
C THR A 49 17.90 0.05 -12.95
N ASN A 50 16.58 0.09 -12.78
CA ASN A 50 15.69 1.02 -13.45
C ASN A 50 15.06 1.94 -12.41
N THR A 51 15.14 3.24 -12.64
CA THR A 51 14.51 4.27 -11.80
C THR A 51 13.45 4.98 -12.62
N THR A 52 12.23 5.08 -12.10
CA THR A 52 11.17 5.90 -12.72
C THR A 52 10.72 6.94 -11.73
N ARG A 53 10.59 8.18 -12.20
CA ARG A 53 10.04 9.32 -11.47
C ARG A 53 8.69 9.70 -12.07
N ALA A 54 7.69 9.87 -11.22
CA ALA A 54 6.43 10.52 -11.54
C ALA A 54 6.43 11.94 -10.97
N THR A 55 5.97 12.91 -11.77
CA THR A 55 5.81 14.30 -11.37
C THR A 55 4.35 14.69 -11.56
N ASN A 56 3.70 15.15 -10.50
CA ASN A 56 2.31 15.58 -10.52
C ASN A 56 2.22 17.07 -10.89
N ASN A 57 1.88 17.37 -12.14
CA ASN A 57 1.60 18.75 -12.58
C ASN A 57 0.11 19.12 -12.47
N CYS A 58 -0.71 18.27 -11.86
CA CYS A 58 -2.11 18.57 -11.59
C CYS A 58 -2.23 19.64 -10.49
N SER A 59 -3.39 20.32 -10.45
CA SER A 59 -3.73 21.29 -9.40
C SER A 59 -4.19 20.66 -8.08
N TYR A 60 -4.18 19.32 -8.00
CA TYR A 60 -4.63 18.53 -6.86
C TYR A 60 -3.64 17.39 -6.57
N ASP A 61 -3.67 16.89 -5.34
CA ASP A 61 -2.83 15.75 -4.93
C ASP A 61 -3.32 14.48 -5.63
N VAL A 62 -2.39 13.70 -6.17
CA VAL A 62 -2.71 12.43 -6.83
C VAL A 62 -2.13 11.29 -6.01
N ARG A 63 -2.92 10.22 -5.85
CA ARG A 63 -2.44 9.01 -5.21
C ARG A 63 -2.26 7.93 -6.27
N ILE A 64 -1.02 7.50 -6.48
CA ILE A 64 -0.67 6.55 -7.53
C ILE A 64 0.23 5.44 -7.00
N ARG A 65 0.25 4.32 -7.72
CA ARG A 65 1.24 3.25 -7.58
C ARG A 65 1.93 3.00 -8.92
N PHE A 66 3.18 2.58 -8.88
CA PHE A 66 3.96 2.23 -10.06
C PHE A 66 3.73 0.75 -10.38
N ASP A 67 3.52 0.46 -11.66
CA ASP A 67 3.38 -0.89 -12.18
C ASP A 67 4.69 -1.28 -12.86
N TRP A 68 5.24 -2.41 -12.43
CA TRP A 68 6.54 -2.89 -12.86
C TRP A 68 6.42 -4.32 -13.38
N SER A 69 6.98 -4.59 -14.56
CA SER A 69 7.09 -5.98 -15.03
C SER A 69 8.08 -6.74 -14.14
N ASN A 70 7.84 -8.00 -13.81
CA ASN A 70 8.79 -8.85 -13.07
C ASN A 70 9.23 -8.27 -11.71
N HIS A 71 8.43 -7.38 -11.13
CA HIS A 71 8.60 -6.84 -9.78
C HIS A 71 7.21 -6.63 -9.18
N VAL A 72 7.13 -6.56 -7.86
CA VAL A 72 5.87 -6.23 -7.18
C VAL A 72 5.52 -4.77 -7.46
N ASP A 73 4.23 -4.50 -7.64
CA ASP A 73 3.72 -3.13 -7.78
C ASP A 73 4.19 -2.26 -6.61
N GLY A 74 4.55 -1.01 -6.92
CA GLY A 74 4.95 -0.04 -5.92
C GLY A 74 3.82 0.25 -4.92
N PRO A 75 4.15 0.78 -3.74
CA PRO A 75 3.14 1.19 -2.77
C PRO A 75 2.33 2.38 -3.30
N CYS A 76 1.06 2.45 -2.92
CA CYS A 76 0.21 3.62 -3.19
C CYS A 76 0.74 4.85 -2.46
N THR A 77 1.20 5.83 -3.21
CA THR A 77 1.86 7.04 -2.71
C THR A 77 1.14 8.29 -3.18
N THR A 78 0.95 9.23 -2.26
CA THR A 78 0.40 10.55 -2.59
C THR A 78 1.51 11.47 -3.08
N ILE A 79 1.33 12.05 -4.26
CA ILE A 79 2.21 13.04 -4.86
C ILE A 79 1.51 14.38 -4.82
N ALA A 80 2.14 15.34 -4.14
CA ALA A 80 1.58 16.68 -3.95
C ALA A 80 1.30 17.39 -5.29
N ALA A 81 0.28 18.24 -5.31
CA ALA A 81 -0.05 19.09 -6.45
C ALA A 81 1.10 20.03 -6.87
N TYR A 82 0.99 20.63 -8.06
CA TYR A 82 1.86 21.72 -8.54
C TYR A 82 3.37 21.38 -8.60
N GLY A 83 3.70 20.17 -9.03
CA GLY A 83 5.08 19.74 -9.29
C GLY A 83 5.68 18.84 -8.22
N GLY A 84 4.87 18.33 -7.28
CA GLY A 84 5.28 17.24 -6.40
C GLY A 84 5.76 16.03 -7.21
N TRP A 85 6.65 15.24 -6.63
CA TRP A 85 7.23 14.09 -7.34
C TRP A 85 7.50 12.92 -6.42
N HIS A 86 7.52 11.73 -7.02
CA HIS A 86 7.92 10.49 -6.37
C HIS A 86 8.75 9.66 -7.35
N SER A 87 9.70 8.88 -6.84
CA SER A 87 10.52 8.00 -7.67
C SER A 87 10.73 6.65 -7.01
N GLU A 88 10.69 5.60 -7.82
CA GLU A 88 10.97 4.24 -7.41
C GLU A 88 12.11 3.67 -8.24
N THR A 89 12.98 2.89 -7.59
CA THR A 89 14.10 2.21 -8.24
C THR A 89 13.98 0.72 -8.00
N VAL A 90 13.99 -0.03 -9.09
CA VAL A 90 13.89 -1.50 -9.12
C VAL A 90 15.11 -2.10 -9.81
N ALA A 91 15.29 -3.42 -9.69
CA ALA A 91 16.32 -4.13 -10.44
C ALA A 91 16.12 -3.99 -11.96
N ILE A 92 17.21 -4.03 -12.73
CA ILE A 92 17.20 -3.87 -14.21
C ILE A 92 16.29 -4.88 -14.95
N THR A 93 16.00 -6.02 -14.33
CA THR A 93 15.09 -7.05 -14.85
C THR A 93 13.62 -6.61 -14.86
N ALA A 94 13.30 -5.55 -14.12
CA ALA A 94 11.98 -4.97 -14.04
C ALA A 94 11.89 -3.70 -14.89
N SER A 95 10.78 -3.53 -15.60
CA SER A 95 10.56 -2.41 -16.51
C SER A 95 9.24 -1.73 -16.21
N PHE A 96 9.24 -0.39 -16.26
CA PHE A 96 8.07 0.41 -15.95
C PHE A 96 6.97 0.18 -16.99
N GLN A 97 5.80 -0.24 -16.54
CA GLN A 97 4.63 -0.50 -17.39
C GLN A 97 3.62 0.64 -17.35
N GLY A 98 3.63 1.43 -16.27
CA GLY A 98 2.74 2.56 -16.10
C GLY A 98 2.50 2.88 -14.64
N ALA A 99 1.56 3.78 -14.39
CA ALA A 99 1.09 4.06 -13.04
C ALA A 99 -0.43 4.12 -13.01
N TYR A 100 -0.99 3.69 -11.88
CA TYR A 100 -2.43 3.60 -11.68
C TYR A 100 -2.83 4.31 -10.40
N THR A 101 -4.05 4.83 -10.37
CA THR A 101 -4.60 5.48 -9.19
C THR A 101 -4.91 4.47 -8.09
N CYS A 102 -4.74 4.95 -6.86
CA CYS A 102 -5.28 4.38 -5.64
C CYS A 102 -6.12 5.46 -4.91
#